data_AF-A0A946H9E4-F1
#
_entry.id   AF-A0A946H9E4-F1
#
_cell.length_a   1.000
_cell.length_b   1.000
_cell.length_c   1.000
_cell.angle_alpha   90.00
_cell.angle_beta   90.00
_cell.angle_gamma   90.00
#
_symmetry.space_group_name_H-M   'P 1'
#
loop_
_entity.id
_entity.type
_entity.pdbx_description
1 polymer ?
#
loop_
_entity_poly.entity_id
_entity_poly.type
_entity_poly.pdbx_seq_one_letter_code
_entity_poly.pdbx_strand_id
1 'polypeptide(L)' 'SKAMRGNLVEALKSLPTQQSRVLQLYYVEELNVYEIAQVLDLSPGRVSQVKSEAFKTLKSKLVSFAESDG' A
#
# COMPACT_ATOMS: atom_id res chain seq x y z
N SER A 1 14.34 4.27 -13.00
CA SER A 1 14.28 5.53 -13.76
C SER A 1 13.38 6.53 -13.04
N LYS A 2 13.44 7.83 -13.38
CA LYS A 2 12.53 8.87 -12.84
C LYS A 2 11.04 8.54 -13.10
N ALA A 3 10.75 7.95 -14.25
CA ALA A 3 9.42 7.47 -14.64
C ALA A 3 8.88 6.40 -13.67
N MET A 4 9.69 5.41 -13.30
CA MET A 4 9.25 4.34 -12.39
C MET A 4 8.91 4.86 -10.97
N ARG A 5 9.63 5.89 -10.49
CA ARG A 5 9.26 6.56 -9.23
C ARG A 5 7.93 7.32 -9.36
N GLY A 6 7.70 8.00 -10.49
CA GLY A 6 6.44 8.67 -10.77
C GLY A 6 5.24 7.70 -10.78
N ASN A 7 5.38 6.58 -11.50
CA ASN A 7 4.35 5.55 -11.60
C ASN A 7 4.02 4.92 -10.23
N LEU A 8 5.03 4.72 -9.38
CA LEU A 8 4.82 4.26 -8.00
C LEU A 8 4.06 5.30 -7.16
N VAL A 9 4.39 6.59 -7.29
CA VAL A 9 3.70 7.66 -6.56
C VAL A 9 2.22 7.72 -6.97
N GLU A 10 1.90 7.64 -8.26
CA GLU A 10 0.51 7.62 -8.73
C GLU A 10 -0.22 6.34 -8.29
N ALA A 11 0.44 5.19 -8.30
CA ALA A 11 -0.12 3.95 -7.77
C ALA A 11 -0.45 4.07 -6.27
N LEU A 12 0.45 4.64 -5.46
CA LEU A 12 0.22 4.87 -4.03
C LEU A 12 -0.94 5.84 -3.77
N LYS A 13 -1.08 6.91 -4.57
CA LYS A 13 -2.23 7.83 -4.48
C LYS A 13 -3.57 7.17 -4.81
N SER A 14 -3.56 6.12 -5.63
CA SER A 14 -4.77 5.39 -6.02
C SER A 14 -5.25 4.39 -4.96
N LEU A 15 -4.49 4.17 -3.88
CA LEU A 15 -4.89 3.26 -2.82
C LEU A 15 -6.11 3.79 -2.05
N PRO A 16 -7.07 2.92 -1.71
CA PRO A 16 -8.09 3.23 -0.72
C PRO A 16 -7.47 3.76 0.57
N THR A 17 -8.14 4.71 1.22
CA THR A 17 -7.66 5.37 2.45
C THR A 17 -7.22 4.39 3.54
N GLN A 18 -7.91 3.26 3.69
CA GLN A 18 -7.54 2.24 4.68
C GLN A 18 -6.21 1.55 4.33
N GLN A 19 -5.97 1.27 3.05
CA GLN A 19 -4.74 0.64 2.57
C GLN A 19 -3.54 1.59 2.69
N SER A 20 -3.69 2.85 2.25
CA SER A 20 -2.63 3.86 2.39
C SER A 20 -2.28 4.14 3.85
N ARG A 21 -3.29 4.22 4.73
CA ARG A 21 -3.09 4.39 6.18
C ARG A 21 -2.33 3.22 6.81
N VAL A 22 -2.65 1.97 6.46
CA VAL A 22 -1.89 0.80 6.96
C VAL A 22 -0.44 0.82 6.49
N LEU A 23 -0.18 1.19 5.23
CA LEU A 23 1.19 1.30 4.72
C LEU A 23 1.97 2.44 5.39
N GLN A 24 1.34 3.60 5.62
CA GLN A 24 1.95 4.72 6.35
C GLN A 24 2.39 4.29 7.75
N LEU A 25 1.47 3.69 8.52
CA LEU A 25 1.78 3.25 9.88
C LEU A 25 2.88 2.18 9.91
N TYR A 26 2.92 1.29 8.92
CA TYR A 26 3.91 0.21 8.89
C TYR A 26 5.30 0.67 8.41
N TYR A 27 5.37 1.46 7.35
CA TYR A 27 6.64 1.80 6.69
C TYR A 27 7.22 3.15 7.10
N VAL A 28 6.38 4.07 7.58
CA VAL A 28 6.83 5.41 7.98
C VAL A 28 6.86 5.53 9.49
N GLU A 29 5.80 5.11 10.17
CA GLU A 29 5.74 5.13 11.64
C GLU A 29 6.35 3.87 12.29
N GLU A 30 6.84 2.93 11.47
CA GLU A 30 7.53 1.70 11.88
C GLU A 30 6.74 0.80 12.86
N LEU A 31 5.41 0.92 12.88
CA LEU A 31 4.55 0.10 13.73
C LEU A 31 4.42 -1.32 13.19
N ASN A 32 4.40 -2.29 14.10
CA ASN A 32 4.10 -3.67 13.77
C ASN A 32 2.58 -3.91 13.63
N VAL A 33 2.19 -5.07 13.10
CA VAL A 33 0.79 -5.41 12.80
C VAL A 33 -0.13 -5.34 14.04
N TYR A 34 0.39 -5.67 15.23
CA TYR A 34 -0.39 -5.64 16.48
C TYR A 34 -0.58 -4.22 17.00
N GLU A 35 0.40 -3.33 16.82
CA GLU A 35 0.30 -1.91 17.17
C GLU A 35 -0.66 -1.19 16.22
N ILE A 36 -0.57 -1.47 14.91
CA ILE A 36 -1.49 -0.93 13.91
C ILE A 36 -2.93 -1.39 14.19
N ALA A 37 -3.11 -2.66 14.57
CA ALA A 37 -4.42 -3.20 14.93
C ALA A 37 -5.07 -2.39 16.07
N GLN A 38 -4.29 -2.04 17.10
CA GLN A 38 -4.75 -1.20 18.20
C GLN A 38 -5.05 0.24 17.75
N VAL A 39 -4.16 0.85 16.96
CA VAL A 39 -4.34 2.24 16.45
C VAL A 39 -5.58 2.39 15.57
N LEU A 40 -5.94 1.35 14.81
CA LEU A 40 -7.04 1.37 13.86
C LEU A 40 -8.33 0.73 14.39
N ASP A 41 -8.34 0.20 15.61
CA ASP A 41 -9.43 -0.60 16.18
C ASP A 41 -9.85 -1.77 15.26
N LEU A 42 -8.86 -2.57 14.85
CA LEU A 42 -9.01 -3.71 13.95
C LEU A 42 -8.35 -4.95 14.54
N SER A 43 -8.65 -6.13 13.97
CA SER A 43 -7.88 -7.33 14.28
C SER A 43 -6.53 -7.36 13.54
N PRO A 44 -5.48 -7.98 14.10
CA PRO A 44 -4.20 -8.18 13.40
C PRO A 44 -4.35 -8.89 12.04
N GLY A 45 -5.31 -9.84 11.95
CA GLY A 45 -5.65 -10.52 10.71
C GLY A 45 -6.19 -9.56 9.64
N ARG A 46 -7.08 -8.62 10.03
CA ARG A 46 -7.59 -7.60 9.12
C ARG A 46 -6.48 -6.65 8.64
N VAL A 47 -5.57 -6.24 9.52
CA VAL A 47 -4.42 -5.41 9.14
C VAL A 47 -3.52 -6.13 8.13
N SER A 48 -3.23 -7.41 8.37
CA SER A 48 -2.43 -8.24 7.45
C SER A 48 -3.10 -8.40 6.08
N GLN A 49 -4.43 -8.55 6.06
CA GLN A 49 -5.21 -8.60 4.83
C GLN A 49 -5.16 -7.26 4.07
N VAL A 50 -5.42 -6.15 4.75
CA VAL A 50 -5.38 -4.80 4.15
C VAL A 50 -4.00 -4.53 3.54
N LYS A 51 -2.92 -4.87 4.25
CA LYS A 51 -1.55 -4.77 3.72
C LYS A 51 -1.38 -5.59 2.45
N SER A 52 -1.84 -6.84 2.45
CA SER A 52 -1.75 -7.73 1.29
C SER A 52 -2.55 -7.23 0.08
N GLU A 53 -3.75 -6.69 0.31
CA GLU A 53 -4.58 -6.07 -0.72
C GLU A 53 -3.91 -4.83 -1.31
N ALA A 54 -3.29 -3.99 -0.47
CA ALA A 54 -2.53 -2.83 -0.94
C ALA A 54 -1.41 -3.23 -1.91
N PHE A 55 -0.65 -4.28 -1.59
CA PHE A 55 0.39 -4.79 -2.50
C PHE A 55 -0.16 -5.34 -3.82
N LYS A 56 -1.31 -6.03 -3.79
CA LYS A 56 -1.96 -6.50 -5.01
C LYS A 56 -2.36 -5.33 -5.91
N THR A 57 -2.94 -4.28 -5.33
CA THR A 57 -3.31 -3.06 -6.05
C THR A 57 -2.07 -2.39 -6.67
N LEU A 58 -1.01 -2.18 -5.89
CA LEU A 58 0.23 -1.56 -6.37
C LEU A 58 0.86 -2.38 -7.50
N LYS A 59 0.92 -3.71 -7.37
CA LYS A 59 1.45 -4.59 -8.40
C LYS A 59 0.64 -4.49 -9.70
N SER A 60 -0.68 -4.54 -9.62
CA SER A 60 -1.55 -4.41 -10.79
C SER A 60 -1.36 -3.07 -11.51
N LYS A 61 -1.23 -1.97 -10.77
CA LYS A 61 -0.98 -0.64 -11.35
C LYS A 61 0.39 -0.54 -12.01
N LEU A 62 1.44 -1.04 -11.36
CA LEU A 62 2.80 -1.00 -11.91
C LEU A 62 2.96 -1.86 -13.16
N VAL A 63 2.28 -3.01 -13.25
CA VAL A 63 2.25 -3.83 -14.47
C VAL A 63 1.54 -3.08 -15.60
N SER A 64 0.38 -2.48 -15.34
CA SER A 64 -0.36 -1.68 -16.32
C SER A 64 0.48 -0.52 -16.88
N PHE A 65 1.30 0.14 -16.05
CA PHE A 65 2.18 1.20 -16.51
C PHE A 65 3.36 0.67 -17.36
N ALA A 66 3.86 -0.53 -17.07
CA ALA A 66 4.93 -1.14 -17.86
C ALA A 66 4.44 -1.58 -19.25
N GLU A 67 3.17 -1.98 -19.37
CA GLU A 67 2.53 -2.35 -20.64
C GLU A 67 2.16 -1.14 -21.51
N SER A 68 1.96 0.04 -20.92
CA SER A 68 1.66 1.27 -21.67
C SER A 68 2.88 2.01 -22.22
N ASP A 69 4.07 1.68 -21.70
CA ASP A 69 5.35 2.29 -22.09
C ASP A 69 6.07 1.51 -23.21
N GLY A 70 5.49 0.40 -23.71
CA GLY A 70 6.00 -0.45 -24.79
C GLY A 70 5.12 -0.43 -26.03
#